data_AF-A0A8H6WBB3-F1
#
_entry.id   AF-A0A8H6WBB3-F1
#
_cell.length_a   1.000
_cell.length_b   1.000
_cell.length_c   1.000
_cell.angle_alpha   90.00
_cell.angle_beta   90.00
_cell.angle_gamma   90.00
#
_symmetry.space_group_name_H-M   'P 1'
#
loop_
_entity.id
_entity.type
_entity.pdbx_description
1 polymer ?
#
loop_
_entity_poly.entity_id
_entity_poly.type
_entity_poly.pdbx_seq_one_letter_code
_entity_poly.pdbx_strand_id
1 'polypeptide(L)'
;MLNKSDYPNIEYLTGTVTDIVPDPTDPSRLSKVVVRTDFDVQELHTTLVADCTGTTRAGLKWLARHGYGAPTSSSSDKLPESTSLDKIKISFDQKLRYSSIIFTLDQEFHDNLGLPKEIKPLRSIISFLEDATENVMRRGRAFMCLMRMDANLLVAFVGHYGNGRPQPRNVSEMKEYVRDLHATTALPRWVFDLFDRLQEVEETSATRSLVKVPPTTYVRYHLAANLPTNFVALGDSVMTG
;
A
#
# COMPACT_ATOMS: atom_id res chain seq x y z
N MET A 1 10.15 -5.13 -24.27
CA MET A 1 9.41 -6.31 -24.80
C MET A 1 10.36 -7.49 -24.79
N LEU A 2 9.88 -8.69 -24.48
CA LEU A 2 10.73 -9.89 -24.52
C LEU A 2 11.16 -10.19 -25.97
N ASN A 3 12.34 -10.78 -26.11
CA ASN A 3 12.88 -11.21 -27.40
C ASN A 3 12.07 -12.41 -27.93
N LYS A 4 11.42 -12.28 -29.10
CA LYS A 4 10.58 -13.35 -29.68
C LYS A 4 11.40 -14.58 -30.09
N SER A 5 12.69 -14.43 -30.35
CA SER A 5 13.56 -15.59 -30.63
C SER A 5 13.80 -16.45 -29.39
N ASP A 6 13.88 -15.83 -28.22
CA ASP A 6 14.06 -16.53 -26.94
C ASP A 6 12.71 -17.01 -26.36
N TYR A 7 11.61 -16.32 -26.67
CA TYR A 7 10.26 -16.59 -26.16
C TYR A 7 9.20 -16.63 -27.28
N PRO A 8 9.22 -17.65 -28.15
CA PRO A 8 8.37 -17.70 -29.33
C PRO A 8 6.86 -17.79 -29.02
N ASN A 9 6.51 -18.30 -27.84
CA ASN A 9 5.13 -18.52 -27.41
C ASN A 9 4.55 -17.36 -26.58
N ILE A 10 5.28 -16.24 -26.43
CA ILE A 10 4.82 -15.07 -25.69
C ILE A 10 4.51 -13.95 -26.67
N GLU A 11 3.28 -13.47 -26.64
CA GLU A 11 2.83 -12.35 -27.45
C GLU A 11 2.35 -11.19 -26.57
N TYR A 12 2.64 -9.97 -27.01
CA TYR A 12 2.21 -8.76 -26.35
C TYR A 12 1.19 -8.05 -27.23
N LEU A 13 0.03 -7.74 -26.66
CA LEU A 13 -0.99 -6.92 -27.29
C LEU A 13 -1.14 -5.62 -26.51
N THR A 14 -0.94 -4.50 -27.18
CA THR A 14 -1.21 -3.17 -26.59
C THR A 14 -2.71 -2.90 -26.66
N GLY A 15 -3.32 -2.70 -25.50
CA GLY A 15 -4.75 -2.41 -25.39
C GLY A 15 -5.24 -2.48 -23.94
N THR A 16 -6.54 -2.27 -23.76
CA THR A 16 -7.21 -2.42 -22.47
C THR A 16 -8.16 -3.60 -22.54
N VAL A 17 -8.00 -4.59 -21.65
CA VAL A 17 -9.02 -5.63 -21.46
C VAL A 17 -10.27 -4.98 -20.87
N THR A 18 -11.42 -5.17 -21.51
CA THR A 18 -12.68 -4.52 -21.12
C THR A 18 -13.73 -5.50 -20.61
N ASP A 19 -13.60 -6.78 -20.96
CA ASP A 19 -14.52 -7.84 -20.54
C ASP A 19 -13.90 -9.24 -20.65
N ILE A 20 -14.62 -10.21 -20.11
CA ILE A 20 -14.46 -11.65 -20.33
C ILE A 20 -15.74 -12.20 -20.95
N VAL A 21 -15.67 -13.38 -21.57
CA VAL A 21 -16.84 -14.03 -22.17
C VAL A 21 -16.99 -15.44 -21.57
N PRO A 22 -18.11 -15.75 -20.89
CA PRO A 22 -18.42 -17.12 -20.47
C PRO A 22 -18.44 -18.09 -21.65
N ASP A 23 -18.11 -19.36 -21.42
CA ASP A 23 -18.32 -20.38 -22.42
C ASP A 23 -19.82 -20.68 -22.55
N PRO A 24 -20.41 -20.60 -23.76
CA PRO A 24 -21.84 -20.83 -23.96
C PRO A 24 -22.26 -22.28 -23.72
N THR A 25 -21.31 -23.21 -23.74
CA THR A 25 -21.54 -24.65 -23.53
C THR A 25 -21.17 -25.09 -22.12
N ASP A 26 -20.24 -24.38 -21.46
CA ASP A 26 -19.81 -24.64 -20.08
C ASP A 26 -19.74 -23.35 -19.24
N PRO A 27 -20.83 -22.98 -18.54
CA PRO A 27 -20.87 -21.79 -17.70
C PRO A 27 -19.84 -21.75 -16.55
N SER A 28 -19.13 -22.86 -16.28
CA SER A 28 -18.04 -22.90 -15.31
C SER A 28 -16.69 -22.43 -15.88
N ARG A 29 -16.67 -21.94 -17.13
CA ARG A 29 -15.45 -21.54 -17.84
C ARG A 29 -15.63 -20.22 -18.59
N LEU A 30 -14.49 -19.57 -18.83
CA LEU A 30 -14.36 -18.45 -19.76
C LEU A 30 -13.81 -18.97 -21.09
N SER A 31 -14.40 -18.50 -22.19
CA SER A 31 -14.00 -18.87 -23.55
C SER A 31 -13.15 -17.80 -24.23
N LYS A 32 -13.34 -16.52 -23.88
CA LYS A 32 -12.63 -15.39 -24.48
C LYS A 32 -12.35 -14.24 -23.50
N VAL A 33 -11.40 -13.39 -23.87
CA VAL A 33 -11.19 -12.04 -23.30
C VAL A 33 -11.44 -10.99 -24.37
N VAL A 34 -12.05 -9.86 -23.98
CA VAL A 34 -12.36 -8.75 -24.89
C VAL A 34 -11.35 -7.64 -24.66
N VAL A 35 -10.60 -7.29 -25.72
CA VAL A 35 -9.55 -6.27 -25.67
C VAL A 35 -9.92 -5.11 -26.58
N ARG A 36 -9.96 -3.90 -26.01
CA ARG A 36 -10.05 -2.66 -26.77
C ARG A 36 -8.65 -2.16 -27.12
N THR A 37 -8.38 -2.06 -28.40
CA THR A 37 -7.19 -1.43 -28.98
C THR A 37 -7.53 -0.04 -29.49
N ASP A 38 -6.56 0.70 -30.00
CA ASP A 38 -6.78 2.05 -30.56
C ASP A 38 -7.67 2.03 -31.81
N PHE A 39 -7.75 0.89 -32.51
CA PHE A 39 -8.40 0.78 -33.80
C PHE A 39 -9.67 -0.09 -33.77
N ASP A 40 -9.73 -1.07 -32.86
CA ASP A 40 -10.81 -2.05 -32.82
C ASP A 40 -10.98 -2.72 -31.45
N VAL A 41 -12.09 -3.46 -31.29
CA VAL A 41 -12.36 -4.38 -30.19
C VAL A 41 -12.14 -5.81 -30.69
N GLN A 42 -11.22 -6.53 -30.07
CA GLN A 42 -10.87 -7.91 -30.44
C GLN A 42 -11.30 -8.88 -29.34
N GLU A 43 -11.81 -10.05 -29.74
CA GLU A 43 -12.05 -11.16 -28.84
C GLU A 43 -10.96 -12.22 -29.00
N LEU A 44 -10.22 -12.49 -27.93
CA LEU A 44 -9.14 -13.48 -27.94
C LEU A 44 -9.60 -14.74 -27.21
N HIS A 45 -9.52 -15.88 -27.90
CA HIS A 45 -9.80 -17.18 -27.30
C HIS A 45 -8.81 -17.48 -26.17
N THR A 46 -9.32 -18.09 -25.09
CA THR A 46 -8.52 -18.39 -23.92
C THR A 46 -8.87 -19.75 -23.32
N THR A 47 -7.85 -20.41 -22.79
CA THR A 47 -8.00 -21.60 -21.95
C THR A 47 -7.84 -21.26 -20.46
N LEU A 48 -7.16 -20.16 -20.13
CA LEU A 48 -6.87 -19.66 -18.78
C LEU A 48 -6.79 -18.13 -18.80
N VAL A 49 -7.49 -17.47 -17.89
CA VAL A 49 -7.43 -16.01 -17.69
C VAL A 49 -6.72 -15.70 -16.38
N ALA A 50 -5.62 -14.96 -16.46
CA ALA A 50 -4.93 -14.41 -15.31
C ALA A 50 -5.17 -12.89 -15.22
N ASP A 51 -5.93 -12.45 -14.22
CA ASP A 51 -6.15 -11.04 -13.92
C ASP A 51 -4.96 -10.46 -13.15
N CYS A 52 -4.20 -9.63 -13.85
CA CYS A 52 -3.09 -8.82 -13.33
C CYS A 52 -3.38 -7.31 -13.42
N THR A 53 -4.65 -6.89 -13.38
CA THR A 53 -5.10 -5.49 -13.51
C THR A 53 -4.82 -4.62 -12.28
N GLY A 54 -4.23 -5.20 -11.24
CA GLY A 54 -3.75 -4.51 -10.05
C GLY A 54 -4.84 -3.85 -9.24
N THR A 55 -4.58 -2.64 -8.73
CA THR A 55 -5.51 -1.89 -7.87
C THR A 55 -6.88 -1.63 -8.51
N THR A 56 -6.99 -1.68 -9.85
CA THR A 56 -8.26 -1.51 -10.56
C THR A 56 -9.21 -2.70 -10.39
N ARG A 57 -8.66 -3.90 -10.15
CA ARG A 57 -9.37 -5.17 -9.94
C ARG A 57 -10.48 -5.40 -10.96
N ALA A 58 -10.16 -5.17 -12.23
CA ALA A 58 -11.15 -5.16 -13.28
C ALA A 58 -11.80 -6.55 -13.46
N GLY A 59 -11.07 -7.65 -13.18
CA GLY A 59 -11.62 -9.00 -13.23
C GLY A 59 -12.80 -9.22 -12.30
N LEU A 60 -12.80 -8.61 -11.11
CA LEU A 60 -13.96 -8.69 -10.20
C LEU A 60 -15.22 -8.08 -10.83
N LYS A 61 -15.07 -6.98 -11.58
CA LYS A 61 -16.18 -6.31 -12.26
C LYS A 61 -16.68 -7.11 -13.47
N TRP A 62 -15.75 -7.69 -14.24
CA TRP A 62 -16.10 -8.56 -15.37
C TRP A 62 -16.85 -9.80 -14.90
N LEU A 63 -16.35 -10.45 -13.85
CA LEU A 63 -17.01 -11.61 -13.23
C LEU A 63 -18.43 -11.26 -12.78
N ALA A 64 -18.60 -10.16 -12.03
CA ALA A 64 -19.91 -9.73 -11.56
C ALA A 64 -20.89 -9.44 -12.72
N ARG A 65 -20.42 -8.83 -13.81
CA ARG A 65 -21.23 -8.52 -15.00
C ARG A 65 -21.85 -9.78 -15.63
N HIS A 66 -21.16 -10.91 -15.56
CA HIS A 66 -21.59 -12.19 -16.11
C HIS A 66 -22.25 -13.12 -15.07
N GLY A 67 -22.65 -12.59 -13.91
CA GLY A 67 -23.39 -13.36 -12.90
C GLY A 67 -22.54 -14.30 -12.05
N TYR A 68 -21.20 -14.19 -12.14
CA TYR A 68 -20.31 -14.93 -11.25
C TYR A 68 -20.33 -14.35 -9.84
N GLY A 69 -20.21 -15.22 -8.84
CA GLY A 69 -20.40 -14.91 -7.43
C GLY A 69 -21.77 -14.31 -7.11
N ALA A 70 -22.82 -14.73 -7.82
CA ALA A 70 -24.20 -14.54 -7.39
C ALA A 70 -24.71 -15.87 -6.79
N PRO A 71 -25.33 -15.87 -5.60
CA PRO A 71 -25.88 -17.11 -5.02
C PRO A 71 -26.92 -17.70 -5.97
N THR A 72 -26.74 -18.94 -6.39
CA THR A 72 -27.77 -19.63 -7.18
C THR A 72 -28.89 -20.08 -6.26
N SER A 73 -30.13 -19.72 -6.60
CA SER A 73 -31.35 -20.05 -5.83
C SER A 73 -31.70 -21.55 -5.83
N SER A 74 -30.86 -22.41 -6.41
CA SER A 74 -31.14 -23.82 -6.69
C SER A 74 -30.26 -24.83 -5.96
N SER A 75 -29.33 -24.41 -5.08
CA SER A 75 -28.58 -25.35 -4.24
C SER A 75 -29.25 -25.51 -2.88
N SER A 76 -30.12 -26.52 -2.77
CA SER A 76 -30.63 -27.06 -1.50
C SER A 76 -29.55 -27.77 -0.66
N ASP A 77 -28.33 -27.88 -1.18
CA ASP A 77 -27.18 -28.39 -0.46
C ASP A 77 -26.41 -27.24 0.20
N LYS A 78 -26.49 -27.25 1.53
CA LYS A 78 -25.78 -26.37 2.46
C LYS A 78 -24.26 -26.49 2.29
N LEU A 79 -23.69 -25.86 1.28
CA LEU A 79 -22.30 -25.43 1.40
C LEU A 79 -22.32 -24.12 2.20
N PRO A 80 -21.80 -24.12 3.45
CA PRO A 80 -21.74 -22.88 4.20
C PRO A 80 -20.80 -21.94 3.44
N GLU A 81 -21.18 -20.67 3.30
CA GLU A 81 -20.30 -19.56 2.90
C GLU A 81 -20.00 -19.32 1.41
N SER A 82 -20.81 -19.82 0.47
CA SER A 82 -20.76 -19.30 -0.90
C SER A 82 -21.23 -17.84 -0.92
N THR A 83 -20.29 -16.91 -0.95
CA THR A 83 -20.52 -15.50 -0.65
C THR A 83 -20.51 -14.68 -1.95
N SER A 84 -21.40 -13.70 -2.04
CA SER A 84 -21.47 -12.82 -3.20
C SER A 84 -20.18 -12.01 -3.40
N LEU A 85 -19.83 -11.65 -4.65
CA LEU A 85 -18.55 -10.96 -4.98
C LEU A 85 -18.34 -9.64 -4.23
N ASP A 86 -19.41 -8.96 -3.81
CA ASP A 86 -19.36 -7.74 -3.01
C ASP A 86 -18.90 -7.99 -1.57
N LYS A 87 -19.08 -9.20 -1.04
CA LYS A 87 -18.80 -9.58 0.36
C LYS A 87 -17.48 -10.33 0.54
N ILE A 88 -16.86 -10.80 -0.55
CA ILE A 88 -15.55 -11.46 -0.48
C ILE A 88 -14.40 -10.46 -0.31
N LYS A 89 -14.65 -9.17 -0.58
CA LYS A 89 -13.69 -8.09 -0.38
C LYS A 89 -13.69 -7.65 1.07
N ILE A 90 -12.53 -7.76 1.72
CA ILE A 90 -12.28 -7.13 3.01
C ILE A 90 -11.42 -5.89 2.82
N SER A 91 -11.64 -4.90 3.67
CA SER A 91 -10.86 -3.68 3.73
C SER A 91 -10.42 -3.46 5.17
N PHE A 92 -9.14 -3.21 5.37
CA PHE A 92 -8.58 -2.80 6.65
C PHE A 92 -8.01 -1.40 6.48
N ASP A 93 -8.66 -0.43 7.12
CA ASP A 93 -8.16 0.94 7.18
C ASP A 93 -7.36 1.12 8.47
N GLN A 94 -6.04 0.99 8.35
CA GLN A 94 -5.09 1.27 9.43
C GLN A 94 -5.15 2.74 9.88
N LYS A 95 -5.75 3.63 9.09
CA LYS A 95 -5.77 5.09 9.33
C LYS A 95 -4.36 5.62 9.61
N LEU A 96 -3.38 5.08 8.91
CA LEU A 96 -1.97 5.42 9.09
C LEU A 96 -1.70 6.74 8.39
N ARG A 97 -1.20 7.71 9.15
CA ARG A 97 -0.80 9.03 8.65
C ARG A 97 0.63 9.27 9.07
N TYR A 98 1.50 9.68 8.15
CA TYR A 98 2.89 9.95 8.47
C TYR A 98 3.44 11.14 7.71
N SER A 99 4.24 11.94 8.40
CA SER A 99 5.00 13.03 7.82
C SER A 99 6.46 12.62 7.71
N SER A 100 7.08 12.89 6.57
CA SER A 100 8.52 12.76 6.39
C SER A 100 9.10 14.08 5.94
N ILE A 101 10.17 14.50 6.62
CA ILE A 101 11.02 15.62 6.20
C ILE A 101 12.38 15.03 5.89
N ILE A 102 12.79 15.13 4.63
CA ILE A 102 14.08 14.65 4.13
C ILE A 102 14.99 15.86 3.98
N PHE A 103 16.10 15.87 4.69
CA PHE A 103 17.10 16.93 4.65
C PHE A 103 18.28 16.48 3.80
N THR A 104 18.65 17.30 2.81
CA THR A 104 19.91 17.15 2.08
C THR A 104 20.92 18.07 2.72
N LEU A 105 21.77 17.52 3.58
CA LEU A 105 22.69 18.29 4.40
C LEU A 105 24.05 18.44 3.70
N ASP A 106 24.67 19.61 3.83
CA ASP A 106 26.09 19.71 3.51
C ASP A 106 26.93 18.88 4.51
N GLN A 107 28.17 18.58 4.12
CA GLN A 107 29.03 17.71 4.89
C GLN A 107 29.37 18.29 6.28
N GLU A 108 29.56 19.60 6.37
CA GLU A 108 29.94 20.29 7.60
C GLU A 108 28.80 20.23 8.62
N PHE A 109 27.58 20.55 8.20
CA PHE A 109 26.39 20.48 9.03
C PHE A 109 26.13 19.05 9.48
N HIS A 110 26.23 18.11 8.54
CA HIS A 110 26.02 16.69 8.79
C HIS A 110 27.01 16.13 9.83
N ASP A 111 28.29 16.51 9.76
CA ASP A 111 29.30 16.06 10.73
C ASP A 111 29.11 16.71 12.12
N ASN A 112 28.39 17.84 12.18
CA ASN A 112 28.14 18.63 13.38
C ASN A 112 26.70 18.53 13.91
N LEU A 113 25.92 17.52 13.51
CA LEU A 113 24.53 17.29 13.96
C LEU A 113 24.36 17.10 15.49
N GLY A 114 25.45 16.99 16.26
CA GLY A 114 25.40 16.81 17.72
C GLY A 114 24.91 15.43 18.16
N LEU A 115 24.91 14.44 17.26
CA LEU A 115 24.53 13.07 17.59
C LEU A 115 25.52 12.42 18.57
N PRO A 116 25.05 11.63 19.56
CA PRO A 116 25.92 10.82 20.40
C PRO A 116 26.93 9.98 19.60
N LYS A 117 28.13 9.82 20.14
CA LYS A 117 29.25 9.16 19.45
C LYS A 117 28.94 7.70 19.12
N GLU A 118 28.09 7.07 19.90
CA GLU A 118 27.68 5.67 19.78
C GLU A 118 26.78 5.43 18.56
N ILE A 119 26.04 6.45 18.12
CA ILE A 119 25.09 6.37 17.00
C ILE A 119 25.61 7.01 15.70
N LYS A 120 26.67 7.81 15.81
CA LYS A 120 27.31 8.54 14.69
C LYS A 120 27.95 7.64 13.59
N PRO A 121 28.55 6.48 13.88
CA PRO A 121 29.24 5.69 12.86
C PRO A 121 28.34 4.71 12.08
N LEU A 122 27.09 4.51 12.48
CA LEU A 122 26.17 3.57 11.83
C LEU A 122 25.22 4.31 10.89
N ARG A 123 24.80 3.65 9.79
CA ARG A 123 23.54 3.98 9.06
C ARG A 123 22.38 3.73 10.02
N SER A 124 22.27 4.59 11.03
CA SER A 124 21.46 4.36 12.20
C SER A 124 20.03 4.77 11.91
N ILE A 125 19.14 3.84 12.24
CA ILE A 125 17.71 4.08 12.34
C ILE A 125 17.44 4.18 13.83
N ILE A 126 16.97 5.34 14.26
CA ILE A 126 16.59 5.58 15.64
C ILE A 126 15.08 5.72 15.65
N SER A 127 14.42 4.70 16.18
CA SER A 127 12.97 4.63 16.23
C SER A 127 12.47 4.73 17.65
N PHE A 128 11.39 5.49 17.83
CA PHE A 128 10.62 5.55 19.05
C PHE A 128 9.18 5.19 18.73
N LEU A 129 8.63 4.25 19.47
CA LEU A 129 7.21 3.89 19.40
C LEU A 129 6.60 4.21 20.74
N GLU A 130 5.43 4.85 20.74
CA GLU A 130 4.70 5.07 21.99
C GLU A 130 4.31 3.75 22.65
N ASP A 131 4.15 3.77 23.97
CA ASP A 131 3.64 2.62 24.70
C ASP A 131 2.15 2.39 24.45
N ALA A 132 1.75 1.12 24.40
CA ALA A 132 0.36 0.72 24.17
C ALA A 132 -0.50 0.80 25.44
N THR A 133 -0.52 1.96 26.11
CA THR A 133 -1.45 2.22 27.23
C THR A 133 -2.87 2.43 26.70
N GLU A 134 -3.88 2.22 27.56
CA GLU A 134 -5.28 2.39 27.16
C GLU A 134 -5.58 3.79 26.59
N ASN A 135 -5.03 4.83 27.22
CA ASN A 135 -5.17 6.22 26.75
C ASN A 135 -4.49 6.45 25.39
N VAL A 136 -3.31 5.88 25.16
CA VAL A 136 -2.61 5.97 23.86
C VAL A 136 -3.40 5.24 22.77
N MET A 137 -3.94 4.07 23.06
CA MET A 137 -4.73 3.30 22.10
C MET A 137 -6.01 4.04 21.68
N ARG A 138 -6.67 4.78 22.59
CA ARG A 138 -7.84 5.61 22.25
C ARG A 138 -7.51 6.77 21.32
N ARG A 139 -6.37 7.43 21.49
CA ARG A 139 -5.97 8.59 20.67
C ARG A 139 -5.22 8.23 19.38
N GLY A 140 -4.80 6.98 19.26
CA GLY A 140 -3.95 6.50 18.19
C GLY A 140 -2.48 6.49 18.60
N ARG A 141 -1.89 5.29 18.55
CA ARG A 141 -0.46 5.07 18.83
C ARG A 141 0.37 5.81 17.79
N ALA A 142 1.34 6.57 18.26
CA ALA A 142 2.27 7.31 17.43
C ALA A 142 3.68 6.72 17.47
N PHE A 143 4.49 7.11 16.50
CA PHE A 143 5.88 6.76 16.40
C PHE A 143 6.69 7.89 15.77
N MET A 144 7.99 7.78 15.95
CA MET A 144 9.03 8.61 15.37
C MET A 144 10.14 7.70 14.85
N CYS A 145 10.79 8.14 13.79
CA CYS A 145 12.00 7.56 13.26
C CYS A 145 12.92 8.67 12.75
N LEU A 146 14.19 8.61 13.14
CA LEU A 146 15.27 9.39 12.55
C LEU A 146 16.15 8.40 11.79
N MET A 147 16.38 8.65 10.51
CA MET A 147 17.17 7.77 9.66
C MET A 147 18.27 8.56 8.99
N ARG A 148 19.50 8.10 9.15
CA ARG A 148 20.61 8.57 8.33
C ARG A 148 20.74 7.68 7.11
N MET A 149 20.52 8.27 5.94
CA MET A 149 20.62 7.60 4.65
C MET A 149 21.94 7.97 3.97
N ASP A 150 22.21 7.33 2.83
CA ASP A 150 23.38 7.66 2.02
C ASP A 150 23.31 9.09 1.46
N ALA A 151 24.45 9.61 0.99
CA ALA A 151 24.56 10.94 0.37
C ALA A 151 24.13 12.11 1.26
N ASN A 152 24.48 12.08 2.56
CA ASN A 152 24.20 13.13 3.55
C ASN A 152 22.70 13.44 3.73
N LEU A 153 21.86 12.44 3.47
CA LEU A 153 20.43 12.53 3.70
C LEU A 153 20.09 12.17 5.14
N LEU A 154 19.34 13.04 5.80
CA LEU A 154 18.70 12.75 7.08
C LEU A 154 17.19 12.76 6.88
N VAL A 155 16.50 11.73 7.36
CA VAL A 155 15.05 11.64 7.31
C VAL A 155 14.50 11.72 8.71
N ALA A 156 13.68 12.74 8.97
CA ALA A 156 12.82 12.80 10.13
C ALA A 156 11.42 12.33 9.74
N PHE A 157 10.98 11.24 10.33
CA PHE A 157 9.75 10.54 9.99
C PHE A 157 8.91 10.37 11.25
N VAL A 158 7.65 10.80 11.22
CA VAL A 158 6.72 10.60 12.33
C VAL A 158 5.37 10.19 11.82
N GLY A 159 4.63 9.42 12.60
CA GLY A 159 3.29 9.02 12.20
C GLY A 159 2.47 8.48 13.34
N HIS A 160 1.20 8.23 13.05
CA HIS A 160 0.24 7.66 13.98
C HIS A 160 -0.82 6.87 13.23
N TYR A 161 -1.47 5.99 13.99
CA TYR A 161 -2.71 5.35 13.58
C TYR A 161 -3.92 6.18 14.01
N GLY A 162 -5.01 6.11 13.26
CA GLY A 162 -6.27 6.77 13.62
C GLY A 162 -6.35 8.24 13.18
N ASN A 163 -7.34 8.94 13.74
CA ASN A 163 -7.65 10.34 13.39
C ASN A 163 -7.48 11.29 14.57
N GLY A 164 -6.94 10.81 15.71
CA GLY A 164 -6.87 11.57 16.96
C GLY A 164 -5.73 12.59 17.03
N ARG A 165 -4.88 12.69 15.99
CA ARG A 165 -3.73 13.59 15.98
C ARG A 165 -3.61 14.35 14.66
N PRO A 166 -3.10 15.59 14.69
CA PRO A 166 -2.67 16.26 13.50
C PRO A 166 -1.38 15.64 12.96
N GLN A 167 -1.20 15.73 11.65
CA GLN A 167 0.03 15.31 10.98
C GLN A 167 0.95 16.54 10.89
N PRO A 168 2.16 16.50 11.49
CA PRO A 168 3.04 17.67 11.53
C PRO A 168 3.58 18.00 10.14
N ARG A 169 3.67 19.28 9.80
CA ARG A 169 3.97 19.77 8.45
C ARG A 169 5.36 20.38 8.30
N ASN A 170 6.00 20.71 9.40
CA ASN A 170 7.32 21.35 9.46
C ASN A 170 8.09 20.84 10.68
N VAL A 171 9.35 21.27 10.83
CA VAL A 171 10.22 20.83 11.92
C VAL A 171 9.67 21.22 13.29
N SER A 172 9.13 22.43 13.43
CA SER A 172 8.56 22.91 14.70
C SER A 172 7.40 22.03 15.16
N GLU A 173 6.43 21.79 14.27
CA GLU A 173 5.29 20.91 14.54
C GLU A 173 5.75 19.47 14.79
N MET A 174 6.79 18.99 14.09
CA MET A 174 7.34 17.65 14.30
C MET A 174 8.01 17.54 15.68
N LYS A 175 8.73 18.57 16.13
CA LYS A 175 9.33 18.63 17.46
C LYS A 175 8.27 18.61 18.55
N GLU A 176 7.19 19.37 18.39
CA GLU A 176 6.04 19.35 19.30
C GLU A 176 5.36 17.97 19.32
N TYR A 177 5.14 17.39 18.14
CA TYR A 177 4.59 16.05 17.99
C TYR A 177 5.42 15.00 18.73
N VAL A 178 6.74 15.09 18.62
CA VAL A 178 7.69 14.18 19.29
C VAL A 178 7.69 14.38 20.79
N ARG A 179 7.54 15.61 21.26
CA ARG A 179 7.43 15.93 22.70
C ARG A 179 6.16 15.36 23.33
N ASP A 180 5.08 15.25 22.55
CA ASP A 180 3.81 14.65 22.98
C ASP A 180 3.82 13.10 22.95
N LEU A 181 4.92 12.46 22.54
CA LEU A 181 5.00 11.00 22.54
C LEU A 181 5.08 10.45 23.96
N HIS A 182 4.15 9.55 24.30
CA HIS A 182 4.18 8.82 25.57
C HIS A 182 5.04 7.57 25.47
N ALA A 183 6.21 7.59 26.11
CA ALA A 183 7.11 6.46 26.23
C ALA A 183 7.60 6.28 27.67
N THR A 184 7.80 5.02 28.08
CA THR A 184 8.23 4.63 29.43
C THR A 184 9.61 5.21 29.72
N THR A 185 10.47 5.26 28.70
CA THR A 185 11.72 6.00 28.74
C THR A 185 11.53 7.30 27.98
N ALA A 186 11.79 8.43 28.65
CA ALA A 186 11.75 9.72 28.01
C ALA A 186 12.73 9.78 26.82
N LEU A 187 12.31 10.45 25.76
CA LEU A 187 13.17 10.72 24.61
C LEU A 187 14.44 11.46 25.06
N PRO A 188 15.63 11.02 24.61
CA PRO A 188 16.87 11.69 24.95
C PRO A 188 16.87 13.17 24.52
N ARG A 189 17.46 14.04 25.33
CA ARG A 189 17.51 15.48 25.07
C ARG A 189 18.08 15.83 23.69
N TRP A 190 19.11 15.10 23.25
CA TRP A 190 19.76 15.33 21.96
C TRP A 190 18.80 15.22 20.76
N VAL A 191 17.69 14.48 20.88
CA VAL A 191 16.66 14.40 19.82
C VAL A 191 16.02 15.77 19.60
N PHE A 192 15.74 16.50 20.68
CA PHE A 192 15.14 17.83 20.60
C PHE A 192 16.16 18.87 20.13
N ASP A 193 17.42 18.75 20.57
CA ASP A 193 18.51 19.61 20.11
C ASP A 193 18.78 19.40 18.60
N LEU A 194 18.62 18.18 18.11
CA LEU A 194 18.70 17.88 16.68
C LEU A 194 17.60 18.59 15.90
N PHE A 195 16.35 18.58 16.37
CA PHE A 195 15.27 19.32 15.71
C PHE A 195 15.52 20.82 15.69
N ASP A 196 16.08 21.40 16.76
CA ASP A 196 16.46 22.82 16.78
C ASP A 196 17.44 23.14 15.65
N ARG A 197 18.46 22.29 15.45
CA ARG A 197 19.41 22.45 14.35
C ARG A 197 18.75 22.29 12.98
N LEU A 198 17.93 21.24 12.80
CA LEU A 198 17.27 20.99 11.53
C LEU A 198 16.32 22.11 11.12
N GLN A 199 15.77 22.84 12.09
CA GLN A 199 14.94 24.02 11.84
C GLN A 199 15.73 25.15 11.16
N GLU A 200 17.03 25.29 11.45
CA GLU A 200 17.90 26.33 10.86
C GLU A 200 18.06 26.15 9.34
N VAL A 201 17.96 24.91 8.85
CA VAL A 201 18.19 24.54 7.44
C VAL A 201 16.91 24.06 6.73
N GLU A 202 15.75 24.13 7.41
CA GLU A 202 14.51 23.56 6.90
C GLU A 202 14.09 24.19 5.55
N GLU A 203 14.16 25.51 5.44
CA GLU A 203 13.70 26.22 4.24
C GLU A 203 14.64 26.04 3.03
N THR A 204 15.91 25.72 3.25
CA THR A 204 16.91 25.62 2.18
C THR A 204 17.19 24.18 1.75
N SER A 205 17.01 23.23 2.66
CA SER A 205 17.57 21.88 2.53
C SER A 205 16.54 20.76 2.71
N ALA A 206 15.27 21.07 3.02
CA ALA A 206 14.27 20.08 3.33
C ALA A 206 13.24 19.83 2.21
N THR A 207 12.93 18.57 1.97
CA THR A 207 11.78 18.11 1.18
C THR A 207 10.76 17.46 2.10
N ARG A 208 9.50 17.89 2.02
CA ARG A 208 8.42 17.47 2.92
C ARG A 208 7.45 16.55 2.17
N SER A 209 6.98 15.49 2.83
CA SER A 209 5.92 14.62 2.32
C SER A 209 4.93 14.27 3.42
N LEU A 210 3.65 14.47 3.12
CA LEU A 210 2.53 14.20 4.01
C LEU A 210 1.68 13.09 3.39
N VAL A 211 1.73 11.91 3.98
CA VAL A 211 1.02 10.73 3.44
C VAL A 211 -0.10 10.30 4.36
N LYS A 212 -1.26 10.02 3.76
CA LYS A 212 -2.36 9.26 4.36
C LYS A 212 -2.40 7.93 3.63
N VAL A 213 -2.04 6.85 4.32
CA VAL A 213 -2.01 5.54 3.69
C VAL A 213 -3.45 5.08 3.45
N PRO A 214 -3.81 4.73 2.20
CA PRO A 214 -5.15 4.26 1.91
C PRO A 214 -5.45 2.92 2.60
N PRO A 215 -6.72 2.54 2.74
CA PRO A 215 -7.08 1.24 3.27
C PRO A 215 -6.44 0.11 2.47
N THR A 216 -5.86 -0.85 3.17
CA THR A 216 -5.44 -2.12 2.57
C THR A 216 -6.66 -2.98 2.29
N THR A 217 -6.61 -3.76 1.21
CA THR A 217 -7.78 -4.46 0.72
C THR A 217 -7.37 -5.85 0.23
N TYR A 218 -8.19 -6.86 0.54
CA TYR A 218 -7.96 -8.25 0.14
C TYR A 218 -9.26 -8.86 -0.42
N VAL A 219 -9.19 -9.50 -1.59
CA VAL A 219 -10.31 -10.16 -2.25
C VAL A 219 -10.19 -11.67 -2.09
N ARG A 220 -11.12 -12.28 -1.36
CA ARG A 220 -11.13 -13.72 -1.04
C ARG A 220 -11.86 -14.52 -2.12
N TYR A 221 -11.28 -14.62 -3.31
CA TYR A 221 -11.88 -15.34 -4.45
C TYR A 221 -12.30 -16.78 -4.11
N HIS A 222 -11.59 -17.48 -3.20
CA HIS A 222 -11.94 -18.82 -2.76
C HIS A 222 -13.29 -18.93 -2.01
N LEU A 223 -13.85 -17.82 -1.53
CA LEU A 223 -15.17 -17.78 -0.88
C LEU A 223 -16.31 -17.42 -1.83
N ALA A 224 -15.99 -17.06 -3.08
CA ALA A 224 -16.97 -16.62 -4.04
C ALA A 224 -17.80 -17.80 -4.59
N ALA A 225 -19.08 -17.56 -4.83
CA ALA A 225 -19.91 -18.51 -5.55
C ALA A 225 -19.46 -18.66 -7.00
N ASN A 226 -19.69 -19.87 -7.54
CA ASN A 226 -19.74 -20.17 -8.98
C ASN A 226 -18.62 -19.57 -9.86
N LEU A 227 -17.42 -19.32 -9.35
CA LEU A 227 -16.34 -18.72 -10.15
C LEU A 227 -15.93 -19.63 -11.32
N PRO A 228 -15.48 -19.04 -12.46
CA PRO A 228 -14.93 -19.83 -13.54
C PRO A 228 -13.69 -20.59 -13.09
N THR A 229 -13.63 -21.87 -13.43
CA THR A 229 -12.53 -22.79 -13.08
C THR A 229 -11.19 -22.42 -13.73
N ASN A 230 -11.22 -21.60 -14.79
CA ASN A 230 -10.05 -21.14 -15.53
C ASN A 230 -9.78 -19.63 -15.37
N PHE A 231 -10.21 -19.05 -14.24
CA PHE A 231 -9.86 -17.67 -13.87
C PHE A 231 -9.00 -17.64 -12.62
N VAL A 232 -7.90 -16.88 -12.66
CA VAL A 232 -7.05 -16.60 -11.50
C VAL A 232 -6.77 -15.11 -11.41
N ALA A 233 -6.77 -14.55 -10.21
CA ALA A 233 -6.31 -13.19 -9.96
C ALA A 233 -4.94 -13.22 -9.29
N LEU A 234 -4.05 -12.30 -9.65
CA LEU A 234 -2.65 -12.28 -9.19
C LEU A 234 -2.24 -10.89 -8.70
N GLY A 235 -1.30 -10.86 -7.75
CA GLY A 235 -0.69 -9.63 -7.23
C GLY A 235 -1.72 -8.64 -6.68
N ASP A 236 -1.60 -7.38 -7.11
CA ASP A 236 -2.44 -6.28 -6.63
C ASP A 236 -3.93 -6.43 -6.99
N SER A 237 -4.26 -7.31 -7.95
CA SER A 237 -5.66 -7.68 -8.22
C SER A 237 -6.30 -8.41 -7.04
N VAL A 238 -5.51 -9.09 -6.22
CA VAL A 238 -5.95 -9.83 -5.03
C VAL A 238 -5.81 -9.01 -3.77
N MET A 239 -4.66 -8.36 -3.56
CA MET A 239 -4.35 -7.64 -2.33
C MET A 239 -3.64 -6.32 -2.64
N THR A 240 -4.12 -5.20 -2.10
CA THR A 240 -3.43 -3.89 -2.20
C THR A 240 -2.97 -3.42 -0.84
N GLY A 241 -1.71 -3.00 -0.77
CA GLY A 241 -1.06 -2.37 0.39
C GLY A 241 -1.03 -0.85 0.30
#